data_AF-A0A1M6MBX4-F1
#
_entry.id   AF-A0A1M6MBX4-F1
#
_cell.length_a   1.000
_cell.length_b   1.000
_cell.length_c   1.000
_cell.angle_alpha   90.00
_cell.angle_beta   90.00
_cell.angle_gamma   90.00
#
_symmetry.space_group_name_H-M   'P 1'
#
loop_
_entity.id
_entity.type
_entity.pdbx_description
1 polymer ?
#
loop_
_entity_poly.entity_id
_entity_poly.type
_entity_poly.pdbx_seq_one_letter_code
_entity_poly.pdbx_strand_id
1 'polypeptide(L)' 'MNTQYYKTWEEYMAEHPEIDERLAPVMAPKMQGYEEMMFAFVMMLLM' A
#
# COMPACT_ATOMS: atom_id res chain seq x y z
N MET A 1 8.18 0.62 13.85
CA MET A 1 6.76 0.59 14.24
C MET A 1 6.23 -0.79 13.87
N ASN A 2 6.42 -1.80 14.73
CA ASN A 2 6.06 -3.19 14.39
C ASN A 2 4.56 -3.40 14.59
N THR A 3 3.79 -3.24 13.52
CA THR A 3 2.37 -3.52 13.50
C THR A 3 2.11 -4.66 12.53
N GLN A 4 1.12 -5.51 12.78
CA GLN A 4 0.76 -6.58 11.84
C GLN A 4 -0.05 -6.09 10.63
N TYR A 5 -0.48 -4.83 10.67
CA TYR A 5 -1.48 -4.29 9.73
C TYR A 5 -0.92 -3.19 8.84
N TYR A 6 0.34 -2.80 9.06
CA TYR A 6 1.02 -1.76 8.30
C TYR A 6 2.40 -2.26 7.97
N LYS A 7 2.68 -2.37 6.67
CA LYS A 7 4.01 -2.60 6.11
C LYS A 7 4.41 -1.39 5.29
N THR A 8 5.66 -0.99 5.37
CA THR A 8 6.17 0.06 4.48
C THR A 8 6.36 -0.49 3.07
N TRP A 9 6.45 0.41 2.09
CA TRP A 9 6.73 0.02 0.71
C TRP A 9 8.10 -0.69 0.57
N GLU A 10 9.08 -0.30 1.37
CA GLU A 10 10.42 -0.90 1.40
C GLU A 10 10.37 -2.33 1.94
N GLU A 11 9.59 -2.57 3.00
CA GLU A 11 9.36 -3.90 3.55
C GLU A 11 8.59 -4.80 2.57
N TYR A 12 7.60 -4.25 1.87
CA TYR A 12 6.85 -4.96 0.83
C TYR A 12 7.75 -5.37 -0.34
N MET A 13 8.59 -4.47 -0.84
CA MET A 13 9.54 -4.78 -1.93
C MET A 13 10.59 -5.81 -1.51
N ALA A 14 11.04 -5.79 -0.25
CA ALA A 14 11.98 -6.78 0.27
C ALA A 14 11.41 -8.20 0.31
N GLU A 15 10.09 -8.34 0.50
CA GLU A 15 9.37 -9.62 0.47
C GLU A 15 9.00 -10.07 -0.94
N HIS A 16 9.03 -9.16 -1.93
CA HIS A 16 8.61 -9.39 -3.31
C HIS A 16 9.71 -9.09 -4.34
N PRO A 17 10.81 -9.88 -4.37
CA PRO A 17 11.92 -9.70 -5.31
C PRO A 17 11.52 -9.92 -6.78
N GLU A 18 10.34 -10.46 -7.06
CA GLU A 18 9.77 -10.62 -8.40
C GLU A 18 9.28 -9.31 -9.03
N ILE A 19 9.13 -8.24 -8.24
CA ILE A 19 8.71 -6.93 -8.74
C ILE A 19 9.91 -6.26 -9.39
N ASP A 20 9.82 -6.06 -10.71
CA ASP A 20 10.79 -5.26 -11.46
C ASP A 20 10.83 -3.83 -10.88
N GLU A 21 12.02 -3.34 -10.54
CA GLU A 21 12.25 -1.97 -10.03
C GLU A 21 11.63 -0.90 -10.94
N ARG A 22 11.48 -1.17 -12.24
CA ARG A 22 10.83 -0.27 -13.20
C ARG A 22 9.33 -0.14 -12.99
N LEU A 23 8.69 -1.13 -12.38
CA LEU A 23 7.26 -1.14 -12.08
C LEU A 23 6.97 -0.52 -10.71
N ALA A 24 7.94 -0.52 -9.79
CA ALA A 24 7.81 0.10 -8.47
C ALA A 24 7.26 1.55 -8.49
N PRO A 25 7.74 2.48 -9.34
CA PRO A 25 7.22 3.85 -9.39
C PRO A 25 5.78 3.96 -9.91
N VAL A 26 5.27 2.93 -10.62
CA VAL A 26 3.87 2.87 -11.08
C VAL A 26 2.98 2.19 -10.04
N MET A 27 3.50 1.21 -9.32
CA MET A 27 2.76 0.46 -8.31
C MET A 27 2.55 1.25 -7.03
N ALA A 28 3.58 1.95 -6.55
CA ALA A 28 3.52 2.74 -5.31
C ALA A 28 2.33 3.74 -5.26
N PRO A 29 2.12 4.62 -6.26
CA PRO A 29 0.98 5.55 -6.23
C PRO A 29 -0.38 4.85 -6.35
N LYS A 30 -0.44 3.68 -7.01
CA LYS A 30 -1.69 2.89 -7.09
C LYS A 30 -2.05 2.25 -5.75
N MET A 31 -1.07 1.69 -5.05
CA MET A 31 -1.27 1.11 -3.71
C MET A 31 -1.77 2.15 -2.73
N GLN A 32 -1.13 3.33 -2.72
CA GLN A 32 -1.57 4.45 -1.90
C GLN A 32 -3.01 4.90 -2.26
N GLY A 33 -3.34 4.97 -3.55
CA GLY A 33 -4.70 5.29 -3.99
C GLY A 33 -5.74 4.26 -3.52
N TYR A 34 -5.40 2.98 -3.42
CA TYR A 34 -6.28 1.96 -2.85
C TYR A 34 -6.46 2.12 -1.34
N GLU A 35 -5.39 2.46 -0.60
CA GLU A 35 -5.47 2.76 0.84
C GLU A 35 -6.40 3.96 1.09
N GLU A 36 -6.27 5.03 0.31
CA GLU A 36 -7.12 6.22 0.41
C GLU A 36 -8.59 5.89 0.10
N MET A 37 -8.86 5.08 -0.93
CA MET A 37 -10.22 4.62 -1.24
C MET A 37 -10.81 3.77 -0.12
N MET A 38 -10.04 2.84 0.44
CA MET A 38 -10.46 2.00 1.56
C MET A 38 -10.77 2.85 2.79
N PHE A 39 -9.91 3.83 3.08
CA PHE A 39 -10.13 4.76 4.18
C PHE A 39 -11.40 5.59 3.96
N ALA A 40 -11.59 6.17 2.77
CA ALA A 40 -12.78 6.94 2.42
C ALA A 40 -14.06 6.09 2.52
N PHE A 41 -14.01 4.84 2.06
CA PHE A 41 -15.12 3.90 2.16
C PHE A 41 -15.50 3.62 3.63
N VAL A 42 -14.53 3.32 4.49
CA VAL A 42 -14.78 3.08 5.92
C VAL A 42 -15.35 4.34 6.60
N MET A 43 -14.80 5.52 6.28
CA MET A 43 -15.31 6.78 6.83
C MET A 43 -16.75 7.07 6.39
N MET A 44 -17.12 6.70 5.15
CA MET A 44 -18.50 6.83 4.66
C MET A 44 -19.48 5.94 5.43
N LEU A 45 -19.07 4.73 5.84
CA LEU A 45 -19.93 3.81 6.60
C LEU A 45 -20.22 4.28 8.03
N LEU A 46 -19.38 5.15 8.58
CA LEU A 46 -19.49 5.68 9.94
C LEU A 46 -20.28 7.00 10.00
N MET A 47 -20.69 7.54 8.85
CA MET A 47 -21.39 8.81 8.70
C MET A 47 -22.87 8.59 8.36
#